data_AF-A0A958N476-F1
#
_entry.id   AF-A0A958N476-F1
#
_cell.length_a   1.000
_cell.length_b   1.000
_cell.length_c   1.000
_cell.angle_alpha   90.00
_cell.angle_beta   90.00
_cell.angle_gamma   90.00
#
_symmetry.space_group_name_H-M   'P 1'
#
loop_
_entity.id
_entity.type
_entity.pdbx_description
1 polymer ?
#
loop_
_entity_poly.entity_id
_entity_poly.type
_entity_poly.pdbx_seq_one_letter_code
_entity_poly.pdbx_strand_id
1 'polypeptide(L)'
;MRFKMKHLKWRNFVPLIFFAIVFNFQNCADPLQIDEADSASAYDNYPFAYETKIDTFAYMSCSGFDTSSFNNEAIFSYKAAAVRPGSGVGLNSDFLTTVGDMLPSQQEKVLKEGLQNRGAQVQAVFRGTNNLLQYYISNTGSTGTEGVDYDNLLNPLDEDNLLRPLILSKGQKIGYFSNIEGLVNRRVESSLYFNGSEALAKDLRNLLNDGQLIYALGFVDVDGEHPVTPISPAQSASEQAYGMGLRISFTRGAGRDTLGNEALFGSKSESDPNGSYNDSIRRVIDTINEVDLMKPTITKTTADAAWECPKKLRFMIVRPEDNARDNFCGNGANVNGYYEDPNSFPKTFQNGAVISQDEYNAVRAMLPIESWHIDFQKRCIVSKDYEDKCYDTSSEDEINYYPGSTYPVNCIDEDGVRCPHYVSICYRKQ
;
A
#
# COMPACT_ATOMS: atom_id res chain seq x y z
N MET A 1 52.00 78.01 -11.71
CA MET A 1 52.16 76.54 -11.61
C MET A 1 51.85 75.91 -12.95
N ARG A 2 52.83 75.28 -13.61
CA ARG A 2 52.66 74.59 -14.91
C ARG A 2 52.33 73.12 -14.65
N PHE A 3 51.11 72.68 -14.97
CA PHE A 3 50.73 71.27 -14.97
C PHE A 3 51.34 70.57 -16.19
N LYS A 4 52.24 69.61 -15.96
CA LYS A 4 52.71 68.68 -16.99
C LYS A 4 51.64 67.59 -17.19
N MET A 5 50.86 67.68 -18.27
CA MET A 5 50.07 66.55 -18.74
C MET A 5 51.02 65.47 -19.27
N LYS A 6 51.09 64.34 -18.57
CA LYS A 6 51.74 63.14 -19.08
C LYS A 6 50.84 62.53 -20.15
N HIS A 7 51.38 62.39 -21.36
CA HIS A 7 50.72 61.71 -22.48
C HIS A 7 50.23 60.33 -22.05
N LEU A 8 48.91 60.19 -21.96
CA LEU A 8 48.22 58.93 -21.77
C LEU A 8 48.43 58.10 -23.04
N LYS A 9 49.25 57.05 -22.94
CA LYS A 9 49.62 56.22 -24.09
C LYS A 9 48.38 55.45 -24.58
N TRP A 10 48.11 55.53 -25.88
CA TRP A 10 47.01 54.87 -26.62
C TRP A 10 46.83 53.37 -26.30
N ARG A 11 47.91 52.68 -25.87
CA ARG A 11 47.88 51.28 -25.44
C ARG A 11 46.95 51.00 -24.25
N ASN A 12 46.59 52.00 -23.45
CA ASN A 12 45.66 51.83 -22.33
C ASN A 12 44.18 52.00 -22.70
N PHE A 13 43.88 52.49 -23.92
CA PHE A 13 42.50 52.69 -24.37
C PHE A 13 41.87 51.43 -24.97
N VAL A 14 42.67 50.58 -25.62
CA VAL A 14 42.21 49.35 -26.27
C VAL A 14 41.54 48.35 -25.29
N PRO A 15 42.10 48.04 -24.10
CA PRO A 15 41.44 47.12 -23.18
C PRO A 15 40.15 47.69 -22.59
N LEU A 16 40.06 49.03 -22.43
CA LEU A 16 38.90 49.71 -21.88
C LEU A 16 37.71 49.72 -22.87
N ILE A 17 38.00 49.88 -24.16
CA ILE A 17 37.00 49.74 -25.23
C ILE A 17 36.54 48.28 -25.34
N PHE A 18 37.45 47.31 -25.25
CA PHE A 18 37.09 45.88 -25.30
C PHE A 18 36.22 45.48 -24.10
N PHE A 19 36.52 45.97 -22.89
CA PHE A 19 35.68 45.76 -21.71
C PHE A 19 34.29 46.39 -21.86
N ALA A 20 34.22 47.63 -22.40
CA ALA A 20 32.94 48.29 -22.64
C ALA A 20 32.08 47.55 -23.68
N ILE A 21 32.69 46.98 -24.72
CA ILE A 21 31.98 46.20 -25.75
C ILE A 21 31.45 44.88 -25.15
N VAL A 22 32.26 44.14 -24.37
CA VAL A 22 31.83 42.88 -23.74
C VAL A 22 30.68 43.10 -22.74
N PHE A 23 30.68 44.20 -21.98
CA PHE A 23 29.59 44.51 -21.06
C PHE A 23 28.30 44.97 -21.75
N ASN A 24 28.36 45.52 -22.96
CA ASN A 24 27.15 45.87 -23.72
C ASN A 24 26.49 44.67 -24.42
N PHE A 25 27.21 43.58 -24.67
CA PHE A 25 26.65 42.35 -25.25
C PHE A 25 25.97 41.42 -24.22
N GLN A 26 26.02 41.71 -22.92
CA GLN A 26 25.34 40.90 -21.89
C GLN A 26 23.88 41.33 -21.61
N ASN A 27 23.38 42.40 -22.23
CA ASN A 27 22.04 42.95 -21.93
C ASN A 27 21.10 43.07 -23.16
N CYS A 28 21.41 42.41 -24.29
CA CYS A 28 20.59 42.47 -25.51
C CYS A 28 19.98 41.12 -25.93
N ALA A 29 19.88 40.15 -25.01
CA ALA A 29 18.85 39.14 -25.18
C ALA A 29 17.55 39.79 -24.69
N ASP A 30 16.70 40.22 -25.62
CA ASP A 30 15.30 40.47 -25.29
C ASP A 30 14.83 39.29 -24.43
N PRO A 31 14.20 39.51 -23.26
CA PRO A 31 13.55 38.41 -22.57
C PRO A 31 12.64 37.80 -23.62
N LEU A 32 12.88 36.53 -23.96
CA LEU A 32 11.98 35.79 -24.84
C LEU A 32 10.58 36.07 -24.30
N GLN A 33 9.81 36.83 -25.07
CA GLN A 33 8.38 36.92 -24.88
C GLN A 33 7.91 35.51 -25.23
N ILE A 34 7.95 34.64 -24.23
CA ILE A 34 7.18 33.41 -24.25
C ILE A 34 5.76 33.94 -24.28
N ASP A 35 5.17 33.94 -25.47
CA ASP A 35 3.76 34.30 -25.65
C ASP A 35 2.96 33.47 -24.63
N GLU A 36 2.49 34.14 -23.58
CA GLU A 36 1.69 33.62 -22.47
C GLU A 36 0.25 33.27 -22.93
N ALA A 37 0.14 32.80 -24.16
CA ALA A 37 -1.03 32.13 -24.71
C ALA A 37 -0.73 30.62 -24.84
N ASP A 38 -0.07 30.03 -23.84
CA ASP A 38 -0.14 28.59 -23.58
C ASP A 38 -1.60 28.30 -23.18
N SER A 39 -2.47 28.13 -24.17
CA SER A 39 -3.82 27.62 -23.93
C SER A 39 -3.66 26.25 -23.26
N ALA A 40 -4.34 26.00 -22.14
CA ALA A 40 -4.31 24.72 -21.41
C ALA A 40 -4.48 23.49 -22.32
N SER A 41 -5.18 23.63 -23.46
CA SER A 41 -5.32 22.61 -24.50
C SER A 41 -4.01 22.14 -25.16
N ALA A 42 -2.91 22.89 -25.03
CA ALA A 42 -1.59 22.48 -25.52
C ALA A 42 -1.06 21.24 -24.78
N TYR A 43 -1.56 21.00 -23.56
CA TYR A 43 -1.12 19.93 -22.68
C TYR A 43 -2.05 18.70 -22.67
N ASP A 44 -3.16 18.73 -23.41
CA ASP A 44 -4.15 17.64 -23.40
C ASP A 44 -3.71 16.39 -24.17
N ASN A 45 -2.70 16.49 -25.03
CA ASN A 45 -2.23 15.40 -25.89
C ASN A 45 -1.17 14.50 -25.26
N TYR A 46 -0.77 14.77 -24.01
CA TYR A 46 0.24 13.96 -23.32
C TYR A 46 -0.40 12.72 -22.68
N PRO A 47 0.32 11.58 -22.67
CA PRO A 47 -0.19 10.36 -22.05
C PRO A 47 -0.36 10.55 -20.54
N PHE A 48 -1.15 9.66 -19.94
CA PHE A 48 -1.21 9.52 -18.49
C PHE A 48 0.19 9.25 -17.94
N ALA A 49 0.60 9.97 -16.90
CA ALA A 49 1.98 10.06 -16.49
C ALA A 49 2.36 9.16 -15.33
N TYR A 50 1.41 8.79 -14.49
CA TYR A 50 1.71 8.19 -13.20
C TYR A 50 1.69 6.66 -13.26
N GLU A 51 2.42 6.05 -12.34
CA GLU A 51 2.35 4.63 -12.03
C GLU A 51 2.53 4.40 -10.52
N THR A 52 1.90 3.35 -10.01
CA THR A 52 2.00 2.94 -8.61
C THR A 52 2.56 1.53 -8.50
N LYS A 53 3.31 1.27 -7.43
CA LYS A 53 3.78 -0.07 -7.08
C LYS A 53 3.83 -0.23 -5.58
N ILE A 54 3.12 -1.22 -5.08
CA ILE A 54 3.26 -1.72 -3.71
C ILE A 54 4.09 -3.00 -3.70
N ASP A 55 4.69 -3.30 -2.56
CA ASP A 55 5.54 -4.48 -2.42
C ASP A 55 5.24 -5.31 -1.16
N THR A 56 4.35 -4.83 -0.32
CA THR A 56 3.86 -5.54 0.85
C THR A 56 2.34 -5.40 0.92
N PHE A 57 1.65 -6.49 1.21
CA PHE A 57 0.20 -6.54 1.37
C PHE A 57 -0.13 -7.42 2.57
N ALA A 58 -1.07 -6.99 3.40
CA ALA A 58 -1.51 -7.72 4.57
C ALA A 58 -3.03 -7.78 4.64
N TYR A 59 -3.51 -8.88 5.19
CA TYR A 59 -4.90 -9.06 5.57
C TYR A 59 -4.97 -9.43 7.05
N MET A 60 -5.86 -8.77 7.77
CA MET A 60 -6.17 -9.07 9.16
C MET A 60 -7.66 -9.43 9.21
N SER A 61 -7.95 -10.66 9.65
CA SER A 61 -9.30 -11.23 9.55
C SER A 61 -10.25 -10.76 10.64
N CYS A 62 -9.80 -9.85 11.48
CA CYS A 62 -10.57 -9.27 12.57
C CYS A 62 -11.89 -8.70 12.04
N SER A 63 -13.00 -8.89 12.75
CA SER A 63 -14.32 -8.41 12.33
C SER A 63 -15.18 -7.94 13.51
N GLY A 64 -16.18 -7.12 13.23
CA GLY A 64 -17.15 -6.64 14.22
C GLY A 64 -16.72 -5.38 14.96
N PHE A 65 -15.82 -4.58 14.40
CA PHE A 65 -15.39 -3.32 15.04
C PHE A 65 -16.30 -2.16 14.69
N ASP A 66 -16.43 -1.26 15.65
CA ASP A 66 -16.92 0.08 15.40
C ASP A 66 -15.80 0.94 14.80
N THR A 67 -15.93 1.27 13.52
CA THR A 67 -14.99 2.09 12.73
C THR A 67 -14.78 3.50 13.25
N SER A 68 -15.58 3.97 14.22
CA SER A 68 -15.48 5.32 14.77
C SER A 68 -14.50 5.48 15.94
N SER A 69 -13.94 4.38 16.49
CA SER A 69 -13.30 4.42 17.81
C SER A 69 -11.88 3.82 17.91
N PHE A 70 -11.37 3.13 16.88
CA PHE A 70 -10.10 2.41 16.99
C PHE A 70 -8.91 3.12 16.35
N ASN A 71 -7.70 2.73 16.78
CA ASN A 71 -6.46 3.18 16.17
C ASN A 71 -6.22 2.53 14.80
N ASN A 72 -6.39 3.32 13.75
CA ASN A 72 -6.18 2.94 12.35
C ASN A 72 -4.73 2.49 12.01
N GLU A 73 -3.76 2.71 12.89
CA GLU A 73 -2.40 2.20 12.70
C GLU A 73 -2.24 0.76 13.20
N ALA A 74 -3.04 0.37 14.21
CA ALA A 74 -2.92 -0.91 14.91
C ALA A 74 -3.77 -2.00 14.23
N ILE A 75 -5.05 -1.73 14.00
CA ILE A 75 -6.02 -2.66 13.42
C ILE A 75 -6.23 -2.27 11.95
N PHE A 76 -6.54 -3.24 11.10
CA PHE A 76 -6.93 -3.05 9.70
C PHE A 76 -7.70 -4.28 9.19
N SER A 77 -8.35 -4.20 8.03
CA SER A 77 -8.79 -5.41 7.32
C SER A 77 -7.83 -5.73 6.19
N TYR A 78 -7.54 -4.73 5.35
CA TYR A 78 -6.61 -4.84 4.24
C TYR A 78 -5.61 -3.71 4.30
N LYS A 79 -4.33 -4.02 4.15
CA LYS A 79 -3.28 -3.03 4.21
C LYS A 79 -2.27 -3.27 3.10
N ALA A 80 -1.93 -2.22 2.37
CA ALA A 80 -0.96 -2.27 1.29
C ALA A 80 0.08 -1.17 1.50
N ALA A 81 1.36 -1.47 1.24
CA ALA A 81 2.41 -0.47 1.38
C ALA A 81 3.57 -0.66 0.40
N ALA A 82 4.21 0.46 0.10
CA ALA A 82 5.51 0.55 -0.56
C ALA A 82 6.63 0.65 0.49
N VAL A 83 7.13 -0.49 0.97
CA VAL A 83 8.10 -0.56 2.07
C VAL A 83 9.54 -0.49 1.54
N ARG A 84 9.77 -0.92 0.30
CA ARG A 84 11.11 -1.14 -0.23
C ARG A 84 11.50 -0.18 -1.35
N PRO A 85 12.80 0.02 -1.59
CA PRO A 85 13.28 0.79 -2.73
C PRO A 85 12.73 0.27 -4.05
N GLY A 86 12.34 1.17 -4.95
CA GLY A 86 11.73 0.81 -6.22
C GLY A 86 10.22 0.53 -6.14
N SER A 87 9.59 0.82 -5.01
CA SER A 87 8.13 0.86 -4.82
C SER A 87 7.66 2.28 -4.48
N GLY A 88 6.36 2.52 -4.60
CA GLY A 88 5.71 3.80 -4.34
C GLY A 88 5.07 4.36 -5.60
N VAL A 89 5.07 5.68 -5.71
CA VAL A 89 4.51 6.41 -6.85
C VAL A 89 5.64 6.95 -7.71
N GLY A 90 5.51 6.87 -9.02
CA GLY A 90 6.50 7.37 -9.97
C GLY A 90 5.87 7.82 -11.27
N LEU A 91 6.70 8.38 -12.15
CA LEU A 91 6.33 8.68 -13.53
C LEU A 91 6.64 7.47 -14.41
N ASN A 92 5.69 7.05 -15.24
CA ASN A 92 5.85 5.91 -16.12
C ASN A 92 6.77 6.21 -17.32
N SER A 93 7.30 5.15 -17.92
CA SER A 93 8.27 5.24 -19.01
C SER A 93 7.72 5.92 -20.27
N ASP A 94 6.45 5.72 -20.57
CA ASP A 94 5.82 6.21 -21.81
C ASP A 94 5.71 7.74 -21.77
N PHE A 95 5.30 8.28 -20.62
CA PHE A 95 5.29 9.70 -20.36
C PHE A 95 6.71 10.29 -20.39
N LEU A 96 7.65 9.70 -19.65
CA LEU A 96 9.04 10.19 -19.59
C LEU A 96 9.71 10.20 -20.97
N THR A 97 9.40 9.23 -21.82
CA THR A 97 9.87 9.19 -23.21
C THR A 97 9.27 10.33 -24.02
N THR A 98 7.98 10.62 -23.82
CA THR A 98 7.26 11.69 -24.54
C THR A 98 7.75 13.09 -24.15
N VAL A 99 8.06 13.32 -22.86
CA VAL A 99 8.47 14.64 -22.34
C VAL A 99 9.98 14.79 -22.16
N GLY A 100 10.78 13.83 -22.65
CA GLY A 100 12.21 13.72 -22.34
C GLY A 100 13.06 14.95 -22.70
N ASP A 101 12.66 15.69 -23.74
CA ASP A 101 13.35 16.90 -24.22
C ASP A 101 12.86 18.20 -23.55
N MET A 102 11.83 18.11 -22.71
CA MET A 102 11.25 19.28 -22.05
C MET A 102 12.05 19.74 -20.83
N LEU A 103 11.98 21.03 -20.54
CA LEU A 103 12.44 21.56 -19.26
C LEU A 103 11.54 21.06 -18.11
N PRO A 104 12.07 20.88 -16.89
CA PRO A 104 11.25 20.46 -15.74
C PRO A 104 10.01 21.33 -15.49
N SER A 105 10.10 22.65 -15.73
CA SER A 105 8.95 23.56 -15.60
C SER A 105 7.86 23.32 -16.64
N GLN A 106 8.21 22.83 -17.84
CA GLN A 106 7.23 22.45 -18.86
C GLN A 106 6.58 21.10 -18.53
N GLN A 107 7.36 20.15 -18.00
CA GLN A 107 6.83 18.88 -17.49
C GLN A 107 5.83 19.13 -16.35
N GLU A 108 6.13 20.07 -15.47
CA GLU A 108 5.23 20.50 -14.40
C GLU A 108 3.89 21.02 -14.94
N LYS A 109 3.92 21.88 -15.96
CA LYS A 109 2.69 22.36 -16.64
C LYS A 109 1.90 21.21 -17.27
N VAL A 110 2.56 20.28 -17.95
CA VAL A 110 1.89 19.11 -18.54
C VAL A 110 1.13 18.29 -17.48
N LEU A 111 1.75 18.10 -16.31
CA LEU A 111 1.18 17.31 -15.22
C LEU A 111 0.05 18.03 -14.48
N LYS A 112 0.13 19.35 -14.35
CA LYS A 112 -0.89 20.20 -13.69
C LYS A 112 -2.07 20.56 -14.58
N GLU A 113 -1.81 20.85 -15.85
CA GLU A 113 -2.82 21.44 -16.75
C GLU A 113 -3.39 20.40 -17.73
N GLY A 114 -2.64 19.34 -18.03
CA GLY A 114 -3.05 18.32 -18.99
C GLY A 114 -4.24 17.52 -18.50
N LEU A 115 -5.28 17.40 -19.34
CA LEU A 115 -6.54 16.72 -19.02
C LEU A 115 -6.39 15.31 -18.44
N GLN A 116 -5.36 14.55 -18.84
CA GLN A 116 -5.16 13.19 -18.36
C GLN A 116 -4.50 13.13 -16.97
N ASN A 117 -3.78 14.17 -16.54
CA ASN A 117 -2.88 14.13 -15.38
C ASN A 117 -3.33 15.03 -14.23
N ARG A 118 -4.02 16.13 -14.53
CA ARG A 118 -4.53 17.06 -13.51
C ARG A 118 -5.46 16.35 -12.53
N GLY A 119 -5.38 16.70 -11.26
CA GLY A 119 -6.23 16.13 -10.21
C GLY A 119 -6.02 14.63 -9.95
N ALA A 120 -5.01 14.00 -10.58
CA ALA A 120 -4.80 12.56 -10.42
C ALA A 120 -4.39 12.23 -8.99
N GLN A 121 -5.18 11.41 -8.32
CA GLN A 121 -4.96 10.99 -6.93
C GLN A 121 -4.89 9.47 -6.84
N VAL A 122 -3.95 8.94 -6.04
CA VAL A 122 -3.83 7.49 -5.82
C VAL A 122 -4.86 7.03 -4.81
N GLN A 123 -5.68 6.05 -5.20
CA GLN A 123 -6.75 5.49 -4.37
C GLN A 123 -6.68 3.97 -4.30
N ALA A 124 -6.78 3.42 -3.08
CA ALA A 124 -6.96 2.00 -2.81
C ALA A 124 -8.44 1.69 -2.61
N VAL A 125 -8.94 0.65 -3.29
CA VAL A 125 -10.38 0.34 -3.30
C VAL A 125 -10.63 -1.07 -3.88
N PHE A 126 -11.72 -1.72 -3.50
CA PHE A 126 -12.16 -2.95 -4.18
C PHE A 126 -13.03 -2.63 -5.40
N ARG A 127 -12.77 -3.27 -6.54
CA ARG A 127 -13.50 -3.05 -7.79
C ARG A 127 -13.97 -4.36 -8.41
N GLY A 128 -15.11 -4.31 -9.08
CA GLY A 128 -15.65 -5.45 -9.82
C GLY A 128 -14.79 -5.77 -11.03
N THR A 129 -14.42 -7.04 -11.24
CA THR A 129 -13.59 -7.42 -12.39
C THR A 129 -14.28 -7.23 -13.75
N ASN A 130 -15.61 -7.14 -13.74
CA ASN A 130 -16.45 -6.85 -14.91
C ASN A 130 -16.77 -5.35 -15.08
N ASN A 131 -16.45 -4.51 -14.09
CA ASN A 131 -16.66 -3.08 -14.15
C ASN A 131 -15.70 -2.38 -13.17
N LEU A 132 -14.56 -1.93 -13.68
CA LEU A 132 -13.57 -1.23 -12.87
C LEU A 132 -14.03 0.18 -12.49
N LEU A 133 -14.99 0.78 -13.18
CA LEU A 133 -15.47 2.12 -12.83
C LEU A 133 -16.26 2.12 -11.51
N GLN A 134 -16.92 1.00 -11.19
CA GLN A 134 -17.65 0.84 -9.94
C GLN A 134 -16.76 0.21 -8.87
N TYR A 135 -16.69 0.89 -7.73
CA TYR A 135 -16.10 0.31 -6.55
C TYR A 135 -17.15 -0.45 -5.73
N TYR A 136 -16.67 -1.42 -4.96
CA TYR A 136 -17.49 -2.21 -4.05
C TYR A 136 -17.76 -1.40 -2.78
N ILE A 137 -19.04 -1.23 -2.47
CA ILE A 137 -19.50 -0.59 -1.25
C ILE A 137 -19.97 -1.69 -0.31
N SER A 138 -19.39 -1.73 0.88
CA SER A 138 -19.67 -2.75 1.89
C SER A 138 -21.02 -2.57 2.59
N ASN A 139 -21.50 -1.33 2.66
CA ASN A 139 -22.79 -0.98 3.24
C ASN A 139 -23.89 -0.92 2.17
N THR A 140 -25.15 -0.98 2.58
CA THR A 140 -26.32 -0.88 1.68
C THR A 140 -26.55 0.54 1.15
N GLY A 141 -25.64 1.48 1.42
CA GLY A 141 -25.71 2.85 0.95
C GLY A 141 -25.29 3.00 -0.51
N SER A 142 -25.54 4.18 -1.08
CA SER A 142 -25.11 4.54 -2.43
C SER A 142 -23.78 5.31 -2.45
N THR A 143 -23.23 5.65 -1.28
CA THR A 143 -22.01 6.46 -1.15
C THR A 143 -20.99 5.72 -0.30
N GLY A 144 -19.80 5.52 -0.87
CA GLY A 144 -18.66 4.97 -0.14
C GLY A 144 -18.19 5.89 0.98
N THR A 145 -17.60 5.29 2.02
CA THR A 145 -16.95 5.98 3.13
C THR A 145 -15.44 5.82 3.03
N GLU A 146 -14.69 6.91 3.12
CA GLU A 146 -13.21 6.87 3.13
C GLU A 146 -12.68 6.11 4.36
N GLY A 147 -11.59 5.37 4.19
CA GLY A 147 -11.04 4.41 5.14
C GLY A 147 -11.82 3.08 5.20
N VAL A 148 -13.11 3.08 4.91
CA VAL A 148 -13.93 1.86 4.90
C VAL A 148 -13.96 1.26 3.50
N ASP A 149 -14.57 1.96 2.55
CA ASP A 149 -14.83 1.46 1.19
C ASP A 149 -13.69 1.78 0.22
N TYR A 150 -13.02 2.93 0.42
CA TYR A 150 -11.86 3.38 -0.36
C TYR A 150 -10.91 4.17 0.55
N ASP A 151 -9.68 4.36 0.13
CA ASP A 151 -8.67 5.12 0.86
C ASP A 151 -7.83 5.93 -0.13
N ASN A 152 -7.70 7.24 0.08
CA ASN A 152 -6.88 8.11 -0.75
C ASN A 152 -5.47 8.17 -0.16
N LEU A 153 -4.52 7.46 -0.78
CA LEU A 153 -3.18 7.26 -0.21
C LEU A 153 -2.36 8.55 -0.12
N LEU A 154 -2.59 9.44 -1.07
CA LEU A 154 -1.86 10.69 -1.24
C LEU A 154 -2.85 11.78 -1.62
N ASN A 155 -2.44 13.03 -1.40
CA ASN A 155 -3.08 14.17 -2.05
C ASN A 155 -2.96 14.07 -3.58
N PRO A 156 -3.70 14.92 -4.33
CA PRO A 156 -3.52 15.05 -5.77
C PRO A 156 -2.04 15.21 -6.15
N LEU A 157 -1.59 14.43 -7.13
CA LEU A 157 -0.17 14.32 -7.50
C LEU A 157 0.37 15.54 -8.23
N ASP A 158 -0.51 16.48 -8.60
CA ASP A 158 -0.20 17.77 -9.18
C ASP A 158 0.08 18.87 -8.14
N GLU A 159 -0.03 18.57 -6.84
CA GLU A 159 0.44 19.45 -5.76
C GLU A 159 1.97 19.59 -5.77
N ASP A 160 2.49 20.81 -5.56
CA ASP A 160 3.92 21.15 -5.66
C ASP A 160 4.85 20.27 -4.80
N ASN A 161 4.37 19.88 -3.63
CA ASN A 161 5.09 19.06 -2.64
C ASN A 161 5.27 17.59 -3.08
N LEU A 162 4.39 17.08 -3.96
CA LEU A 162 4.42 15.74 -4.55
C LEU A 162 5.06 15.76 -5.94
N LEU A 163 4.64 16.71 -6.76
CA LEU A 163 4.96 16.80 -8.18
C LEU A 163 6.45 16.99 -8.42
N ARG A 164 7.08 17.92 -7.69
CA ARG A 164 8.50 18.23 -7.89
C ARG A 164 9.41 17.04 -7.55
N PRO A 165 9.24 16.33 -6.41
CA PRO A 165 9.95 15.07 -6.17
C PRO A 165 9.77 14.03 -7.29
N LEU A 166 8.56 13.87 -7.84
CA LEU A 166 8.28 12.91 -8.92
C LEU A 166 9.02 13.26 -10.22
N ILE A 167 9.06 14.53 -10.61
CA ILE A 167 9.83 14.98 -11.77
C ILE A 167 11.33 14.74 -11.54
N LEU A 168 11.84 15.10 -10.36
CA LEU A 168 13.25 14.95 -10.01
C LEU A 168 13.71 13.48 -9.89
N SER A 169 12.79 12.57 -9.59
CA SER A 169 13.09 11.13 -9.48
C SER A 169 13.33 10.47 -10.84
N LYS A 170 12.95 11.12 -11.95
CA LYS A 170 13.15 10.63 -13.33
C LYS A 170 12.65 9.19 -13.54
N GLY A 171 11.47 8.90 -13.00
CA GLY A 171 10.83 7.58 -13.07
C GLY A 171 11.23 6.61 -11.97
N GLN A 172 12.13 6.99 -11.06
CA GLN A 172 12.28 6.25 -9.81
C GLN A 172 11.02 6.38 -8.98
N LYS A 173 10.51 5.23 -8.51
CA LYS A 173 9.34 5.18 -7.64
C LYS A 173 9.72 5.66 -6.23
N ILE A 174 8.92 6.55 -5.70
CA ILE A 174 9.09 7.19 -4.41
C ILE A 174 8.05 6.62 -3.45
N GLY A 175 8.53 5.88 -2.45
CA GLY A 175 7.69 5.38 -1.36
C GLY A 175 7.52 6.36 -0.21
N TYR A 176 8.17 7.52 -0.23
CA TYR A 176 8.26 8.44 0.90
C TYR A 176 8.42 9.90 0.46
N PHE A 177 7.66 10.82 1.08
CA PHE A 177 7.66 12.25 0.74
C PHE A 177 7.97 13.10 1.98
N SER A 178 9.23 13.52 2.14
CA SER A 178 9.71 14.26 3.32
C SER A 178 9.07 15.63 3.54
N ASN A 179 8.49 16.22 2.50
CA ASN A 179 7.99 17.58 2.51
C ASN A 179 6.47 17.66 2.74
N ILE A 180 5.83 16.52 3.06
CA ILE A 180 4.39 16.43 3.27
C ILE A 180 4.15 16.13 4.75
N GLU A 181 3.41 17.02 5.41
CA GLU A 181 3.02 16.85 6.81
C GLU A 181 2.27 15.52 6.98
N GLY A 182 2.60 14.77 8.02
CA GLY A 182 2.06 13.42 8.22
C GLY A 182 2.75 12.31 7.42
N LEU A 183 3.51 12.62 6.36
CA LEU A 183 4.30 11.64 5.60
C LEU A 183 5.81 11.67 5.87
N VAL A 184 6.30 12.59 6.71
CA VAL A 184 7.72 12.78 7.04
C VAL A 184 8.39 11.54 7.67
N ASN A 185 7.63 10.53 8.10
CA ASN A 185 8.16 9.18 8.41
C ASN A 185 7.28 8.04 7.85
N ARG A 186 6.30 8.36 6.99
CA ARG A 186 5.33 7.38 6.51
C ARG A 186 5.61 7.03 5.06
N ARG A 187 5.53 5.73 4.79
CA ARG A 187 5.56 5.17 3.46
C ARG A 187 4.20 5.37 2.77
N VAL A 188 4.15 5.26 1.44
CA VAL A 188 2.89 5.14 0.71
C VAL A 188 2.19 3.87 1.20
N GLU A 189 1.10 4.06 1.93
CA GLU A 189 0.36 3.05 2.66
C GLU A 189 -1.13 3.33 2.54
N SER A 190 -1.91 2.28 2.36
CA SER A 190 -3.36 2.31 2.43
C SER A 190 -3.87 1.27 3.40
N SER A 191 -4.93 1.61 4.12
CA SER A 191 -5.62 0.70 5.05
C SER A 191 -7.13 0.80 4.86
N LEU A 192 -7.77 -0.34 4.60
CA LEU A 192 -9.22 -0.43 4.46
C LEU A 192 -9.82 -1.27 5.61
N TYR A 193 -10.98 -0.83 6.11
CA TYR A 193 -11.73 -1.44 7.22
C TYR A 193 -13.04 -2.06 6.74
N PHE A 194 -12.95 -3.23 6.12
CA PHE A 194 -14.09 -3.89 5.46
C PHE A 194 -14.87 -4.90 6.31
N ASN A 195 -14.73 -4.86 7.63
CA ASN A 195 -15.19 -5.95 8.48
C ASN A 195 -16.08 -5.46 9.64
N GLY A 196 -17.14 -4.71 9.33
CA GLY A 196 -18.17 -4.34 10.34
C GLY A 196 -18.92 -5.55 10.92
N SER A 197 -18.87 -6.71 10.26
CA SER A 197 -19.35 -8.00 10.76
C SER A 197 -18.56 -9.15 10.12
N GLU A 198 -18.57 -10.35 10.74
CA GLU A 198 -17.92 -11.53 10.16
C GLU A 198 -18.63 -12.02 8.89
N ALA A 199 -19.95 -11.83 8.79
CA ALA A 199 -20.72 -12.16 7.58
C ALA A 199 -20.23 -11.34 6.37
N LEU A 200 -20.09 -10.02 6.54
CA LEU A 200 -19.56 -9.13 5.50
C LEU A 200 -18.11 -9.48 5.14
N ALA A 201 -17.28 -9.71 6.14
CA ALA A 201 -15.88 -10.10 5.93
C ALA A 201 -15.79 -11.42 5.13
N LYS A 202 -16.66 -12.39 5.45
CA LYS A 202 -16.76 -13.66 4.73
C LYS A 202 -17.21 -13.48 3.28
N ASP A 203 -18.24 -12.68 3.04
CA ASP A 203 -18.75 -12.42 1.70
C ASP A 203 -17.69 -11.76 0.81
N LEU A 204 -16.99 -10.74 1.33
CA LEU A 204 -15.89 -10.11 0.60
C LEU A 204 -14.77 -11.09 0.26
N ARG A 205 -14.37 -11.95 1.21
CA ARG A 205 -13.36 -13.00 0.97
C ARG A 205 -13.81 -13.99 -0.11
N ASN A 206 -15.10 -14.31 -0.18
CA ASN A 206 -15.66 -15.18 -1.23
C ASN A 206 -15.62 -14.49 -2.59
N LEU A 207 -16.07 -13.23 -2.67
CA LEU A 207 -16.02 -12.44 -3.90
C LEU A 207 -14.59 -12.28 -4.45
N LEU A 208 -13.60 -12.09 -3.57
CA LEU A 208 -12.17 -12.05 -3.94
C LEU A 208 -11.66 -13.41 -4.42
N ASN A 209 -11.97 -14.49 -3.68
CA ASN A 209 -11.60 -15.86 -4.05
C ASN A 209 -12.15 -16.29 -5.40
N ASP A 210 -13.42 -15.95 -5.66
CA ASP A 210 -14.12 -16.27 -6.90
C ASP A 210 -13.67 -15.37 -8.06
N GLY A 211 -12.79 -14.40 -7.77
CA GLY A 211 -12.23 -13.47 -8.74
C GLY A 211 -13.25 -12.47 -9.28
N GLN A 212 -14.33 -12.20 -8.53
CA GLN A 212 -15.33 -11.19 -8.85
C GLN A 212 -14.90 -9.78 -8.45
N LEU A 213 -14.06 -9.69 -7.40
CA LEU A 213 -13.43 -8.45 -6.96
C LEU A 213 -11.92 -8.51 -7.12
N ILE A 214 -11.33 -7.32 -7.30
CA ILE A 214 -9.90 -7.08 -7.18
C ILE A 214 -9.65 -5.94 -6.20
N TYR A 215 -8.57 -6.04 -5.45
CA TYR A 215 -8.04 -4.89 -4.72
C TYR A 215 -7.28 -4.01 -5.73
N ALA A 216 -7.79 -2.82 -6.00
CA ALA A 216 -7.23 -1.90 -6.98
C ALA A 216 -6.51 -0.75 -6.27
N LEU A 217 -5.29 -0.48 -6.73
CA LEU A 217 -4.56 0.75 -6.45
C LEU A 217 -4.52 1.56 -7.75
N GLY A 218 -5.56 2.35 -7.94
CA GLY A 218 -5.81 3.12 -9.17
C GLY A 218 -5.63 4.61 -8.98
N PHE A 219 -5.84 5.36 -10.06
CA PHE A 219 -5.87 6.81 -10.03
C PHE A 219 -7.29 7.31 -10.22
N VAL A 220 -7.72 8.32 -9.47
CA VAL A 220 -9.00 9.02 -9.62
C VAL A 220 -8.76 10.49 -9.95
N ASP A 221 -9.75 11.14 -10.55
CA ASP A 221 -9.75 12.60 -10.77
C ASP A 221 -10.54 13.27 -9.65
N VAL A 222 -9.85 14.03 -8.79
CA VAL A 222 -10.50 14.72 -7.65
C VAL A 222 -11.36 15.91 -8.08
N ASP A 223 -11.08 16.48 -9.25
CA ASP A 223 -11.85 17.61 -9.81
C ASP A 223 -13.07 17.12 -10.60
N GLY A 224 -13.20 15.81 -10.77
CA GLY A 224 -14.31 15.16 -11.44
C GLY A 224 -15.62 15.19 -10.64
N GLU A 225 -16.73 14.98 -11.34
CA GLU A 225 -18.08 14.92 -10.75
C GLU A 225 -18.24 13.78 -9.71
N HIS A 226 -17.34 12.78 -9.77
CA HIS A 226 -17.31 11.61 -8.91
C HIS A 226 -15.86 11.27 -8.49
N PRO A 227 -15.39 11.72 -7.30
CA PRO A 227 -13.99 11.58 -6.83
C PRO A 227 -13.54 10.14 -6.49
N VAL A 228 -14.28 9.16 -7.01
CA VAL A 228 -14.11 7.71 -6.82
C VAL A 228 -14.10 6.96 -8.14
N THR A 229 -14.41 7.65 -9.25
CA THR A 229 -14.32 7.06 -10.60
C THR A 229 -12.87 7.05 -11.03
N PRO A 230 -12.31 5.89 -11.41
CA PRO A 230 -10.92 5.82 -11.78
C PRO A 230 -10.69 6.48 -13.13
N ILE A 231 -9.55 7.13 -13.28
CA ILE A 231 -9.04 7.63 -14.54
C ILE A 231 -8.85 6.42 -15.47
N SER A 232 -9.45 6.50 -16.64
CA SER A 232 -9.43 5.47 -17.67
C SER A 232 -9.04 6.10 -19.02
N PRO A 233 -8.47 5.34 -19.95
CA PRO A 233 -8.17 5.87 -21.27
C PRO A 233 -9.50 6.23 -21.97
N ALA A 234 -9.53 7.39 -22.66
CA ALA A 234 -10.72 7.99 -23.25
C ALA A 234 -11.46 7.15 -24.32
N GLN A 235 -11.03 5.91 -24.59
CA GLN A 235 -11.54 5.02 -25.65
C GLN A 235 -11.95 3.63 -25.17
N SER A 236 -11.95 3.32 -23.86
CA SER A 236 -12.22 1.97 -23.37
C SER A 236 -13.56 1.82 -22.67
N ALA A 237 -14.14 0.62 -22.79
CA ALA A 237 -15.28 0.16 -21.99
C ALA A 237 -15.03 0.35 -20.48
N SER A 238 -16.09 0.25 -19.66
CA SER A 238 -16.08 0.35 -18.19
C SER A 238 -15.16 -0.65 -17.45
N GLU A 239 -14.30 -1.38 -18.17
CA GLU A 239 -13.46 -2.48 -17.72
C GLU A 239 -11.97 -2.11 -17.63
N GLN A 240 -11.56 -0.89 -17.97
CA GLN A 240 -10.15 -0.46 -17.91
C GLN A 240 -9.95 0.76 -17.02
N ALA A 241 -8.82 0.80 -16.32
CA ALA A 241 -8.39 1.92 -15.49
C ALA A 241 -6.85 1.97 -15.42
N TYR A 242 -6.27 3.13 -15.12
CA TYR A 242 -4.83 3.21 -14.84
C TYR A 242 -4.53 2.73 -13.41
N GLY A 243 -3.42 2.01 -13.24
CA GLY A 243 -2.92 1.54 -11.95
C GLY A 243 -2.68 0.04 -11.90
N MET A 244 -2.62 -0.50 -10.68
CA MET A 244 -2.37 -1.92 -10.45
C MET A 244 -3.50 -2.57 -9.65
N GLY A 245 -3.75 -3.85 -9.90
CA GLY A 245 -4.72 -4.65 -9.16
C GLY A 245 -4.09 -5.89 -8.54
N LEU A 246 -4.67 -6.37 -7.45
CA LEU A 246 -4.34 -7.64 -6.80
C LEU A 246 -5.58 -8.55 -6.81
N ARG A 247 -5.40 -9.74 -7.39
CA ARG A 247 -6.30 -10.89 -7.20
C ARG A 247 -5.81 -11.65 -5.98
N ILE A 248 -6.66 -11.74 -4.97
CA ILE A 248 -6.31 -12.30 -3.67
C ILE A 248 -7.11 -13.58 -3.48
N SER A 249 -6.43 -14.68 -3.14
CA SER A 249 -7.11 -15.89 -2.69
C SER A 249 -6.85 -16.13 -1.20
N PHE A 250 -7.78 -16.83 -0.57
CA PHE A 250 -7.77 -17.14 0.84
C PHE A 250 -7.86 -18.65 1.06
N THR A 251 -7.15 -19.09 2.09
CA THR A 251 -7.17 -20.44 2.62
C THR A 251 -7.55 -20.41 4.09
N ARG A 252 -7.61 -21.60 4.69
CA ARG A 252 -7.96 -21.76 6.09
C ARG A 252 -6.80 -21.36 7.00
N GLY A 253 -7.15 -20.80 8.14
CA GLY A 253 -6.23 -20.64 9.25
C GLY A 253 -5.78 -21.99 9.81
N ALA A 254 -4.58 -22.02 10.41
CA ALA A 254 -4.07 -23.17 11.14
C ALA A 254 -4.38 -23.04 12.62
N GLY A 255 -4.82 -24.14 13.22
CA GLY A 255 -4.84 -24.29 14.66
C GLY A 255 -3.52 -24.75 15.25
N ARG A 256 -3.45 -24.71 16.58
CA ARG A 256 -2.55 -25.62 17.30
C ARG A 256 -3.20 -26.98 17.49
N ASP A 257 -2.38 -28.03 17.47
CA ASP A 257 -2.79 -29.30 18.06
C ASP A 257 -2.63 -29.25 19.60
N THR A 258 -3.15 -30.26 20.30
CA THR A 258 -3.08 -30.36 21.77
C THR A 258 -1.66 -30.53 22.31
N LEU A 259 -0.70 -30.88 21.46
CA LEU A 259 0.71 -31.03 21.78
C LEU A 259 1.50 -29.74 21.53
N GLY A 260 0.82 -28.67 21.08
CA GLY A 260 1.42 -27.39 20.74
C GLY A 260 2.18 -27.38 19.42
N ASN A 261 2.09 -28.46 18.62
CA ASN A 261 2.61 -28.45 17.25
C ASN A 261 1.64 -27.72 16.33
N GLU A 262 2.20 -27.10 15.30
CA GLU A 262 1.41 -26.45 14.26
C GLU A 262 0.63 -27.53 13.48
N ALA A 263 -0.70 -27.56 13.62
CA ALA A 263 -1.53 -28.28 12.67
C ALA A 263 -1.47 -27.48 11.36
N LEU A 264 -0.65 -27.94 10.42
CA LEU A 264 -0.27 -27.24 9.19
C LEU A 264 -1.45 -26.52 8.51
N PHE A 265 -1.25 -25.23 8.19
CA PHE A 265 -2.16 -24.45 7.35
C PHE A 265 -2.53 -25.25 6.08
N GLY A 266 -3.81 -25.53 5.91
CA GLY A 266 -4.39 -26.05 4.67
C GLY A 266 -4.37 -27.56 4.46
N SER A 267 -4.08 -28.41 5.46
CA SER A 267 -4.37 -29.83 5.30
C SER A 267 -5.89 -30.05 5.33
N LYS A 268 -6.49 -30.33 4.17
CA LYS A 268 -7.85 -30.86 4.10
C LYS A 268 -7.91 -32.06 5.06
N SER A 269 -8.63 -31.93 6.16
CA SER A 269 -9.14 -33.12 6.82
C SER A 269 -10.17 -33.70 5.87
N GLU A 270 -9.78 -34.72 5.10
CA GLU A 270 -10.63 -35.43 4.13
C GLU A 270 -11.82 -36.14 4.79
N SER A 271 -11.94 -36.07 6.13
CA SER A 271 -12.91 -36.82 6.90
C SER A 271 -13.98 -35.98 7.58
N ASP A 272 -14.26 -34.73 7.16
CA ASP A 272 -15.51 -34.05 7.54
C ASP A 272 -16.62 -34.49 6.56
N PRO A 273 -17.49 -35.46 6.92
CA PRO A 273 -18.50 -36.01 6.02
C PRO A 273 -19.65 -35.02 5.76
N ASN A 274 -19.74 -33.95 6.55
CA ASN A 274 -20.82 -32.98 6.48
C ASN A 274 -20.45 -31.68 5.76
N GLY A 275 -19.17 -31.47 5.42
CA GLY A 275 -18.70 -30.32 4.61
C GLY A 275 -18.98 -28.93 5.19
N SER A 276 -19.65 -28.81 6.34
CA SER A 276 -20.17 -27.55 6.88
C SER A 276 -19.09 -26.70 7.54
N TYR A 277 -17.99 -27.30 8.00
CA TYR A 277 -16.84 -26.56 8.54
C TYR A 277 -15.91 -26.03 7.44
N ASN A 278 -16.05 -26.55 6.20
CA ASN A 278 -14.98 -26.52 5.22
C ASN A 278 -14.91 -25.25 4.35
N ASP A 279 -15.98 -24.48 4.22
CA ASP A 279 -16.00 -23.26 3.39
C ASP A 279 -16.15 -21.95 4.18
N SER A 280 -16.47 -22.00 5.48
CA SER A 280 -16.79 -20.80 6.26
C SER A 280 -15.58 -20.03 6.80
N ILE A 281 -14.38 -20.62 6.92
CA ILE A 281 -13.25 -20.01 7.67
C ILE A 281 -12.01 -19.82 6.78
N ARG A 282 -12.16 -19.16 5.62
CA ARG A 282 -11.02 -18.78 4.78
C ARG A 282 -10.35 -17.49 5.28
N ARG A 283 -9.80 -17.48 6.50
CA ARG A 283 -9.33 -16.25 7.17
C ARG A 283 -7.87 -15.85 6.89
N VAL A 284 -7.19 -16.50 5.96
CA VAL A 284 -5.76 -16.28 5.71
C VAL A 284 -5.49 -16.15 4.21
N ILE A 285 -4.70 -15.16 3.78
CA ILE A 285 -4.27 -15.07 2.38
C ILE A 285 -3.46 -16.32 2.01
N ASP A 286 -3.81 -16.90 0.88
CA ASP A 286 -3.07 -18.00 0.27
C ASP A 286 -2.13 -17.51 -0.83
N THR A 287 -2.68 -16.79 -1.82
CA THR A 287 -1.91 -16.26 -2.95
C THR A 287 -2.35 -14.84 -3.30
N ILE A 288 -1.42 -14.09 -3.88
CA ILE A 288 -1.66 -12.79 -4.51
C ILE A 288 -1.13 -12.85 -5.94
N ASN A 289 -1.98 -12.46 -6.89
CA ASN A 289 -1.61 -12.32 -8.28
C ASN A 289 -1.82 -10.87 -8.71
N GLU A 290 -0.77 -10.24 -9.25
CA GLU A 290 -0.84 -8.87 -9.76
C GLU A 290 -1.50 -8.85 -11.14
N VAL A 291 -2.35 -7.86 -11.37
CA VAL A 291 -2.97 -7.56 -12.66
C VAL A 291 -2.71 -6.11 -13.06
N ASP A 292 -2.63 -5.87 -14.36
CA ASP A 292 -2.69 -4.51 -14.90
C ASP A 292 -4.16 -4.07 -14.94
N LEU A 293 -4.51 -2.91 -14.39
CA LEU A 293 -5.90 -2.42 -14.48
C LEU A 293 -6.28 -2.02 -15.91
N MET A 294 -5.30 -1.82 -16.81
CA MET A 294 -5.55 -1.65 -18.24
C MET A 294 -5.84 -2.98 -18.94
N LYS A 295 -5.49 -4.11 -18.31
CA LYS A 295 -5.69 -5.48 -18.83
C LYS A 295 -6.06 -6.44 -17.69
N PRO A 296 -7.19 -6.23 -16.99
CA PRO A 296 -7.49 -6.90 -15.72
C PRO A 296 -7.71 -8.41 -15.82
N THR A 297 -7.93 -8.91 -17.05
CA THR A 297 -8.07 -10.35 -17.35
C THR A 297 -6.72 -11.07 -17.46
N ILE A 298 -5.62 -10.34 -17.66
CA ILE A 298 -4.28 -10.90 -17.82
C ILE A 298 -3.55 -10.76 -16.50
N THR A 299 -3.24 -11.89 -15.87
CA THR A 299 -2.31 -11.91 -14.73
C THR A 299 -0.91 -11.54 -15.22
N LYS A 300 -0.27 -10.55 -14.59
CA LYS A 300 1.13 -10.24 -14.87
C LYS A 300 1.97 -11.43 -14.41
N THR A 301 2.48 -12.20 -15.37
CA THR A 301 3.46 -13.28 -15.13
C THR A 301 4.89 -12.75 -15.11
N THR A 302 5.08 -11.43 -15.04
CA THR A 302 6.39 -10.79 -15.21
C THR A 302 7.39 -11.36 -14.23
N ALA A 303 8.59 -11.65 -14.75
CA ALA A 303 9.75 -12.12 -14.00
C ALA A 303 10.20 -11.15 -12.88
N ASP A 304 9.68 -9.91 -12.90
CA ASP A 304 9.83 -8.92 -11.85
C ASP A 304 9.02 -9.30 -10.61
N ALA A 305 9.63 -10.12 -9.76
CA ALA A 305 9.27 -10.30 -8.36
C ALA A 305 7.84 -10.83 -8.12
N ALA A 306 7.66 -12.15 -8.23
CA ALA A 306 6.43 -12.82 -7.81
C ALA A 306 6.10 -12.51 -6.33
N TRP A 307 4.81 -12.39 -6.03
CA TRP A 307 4.33 -12.25 -4.65
C TRP A 307 4.55 -13.55 -3.89
N GLU A 308 5.17 -13.46 -2.71
CA GLU A 308 5.30 -14.55 -1.76
C GLU A 308 4.35 -14.33 -0.58
N CYS A 309 3.54 -15.33 -0.27
CA CYS A 309 2.63 -15.38 0.89
C CYS A 309 3.04 -16.53 1.82
N PRO A 310 4.26 -16.49 2.39
CA PRO A 310 4.83 -17.65 3.06
C PRO A 310 4.07 -18.02 4.33
N LYS A 311 3.98 -19.32 4.62
CA LYS A 311 3.24 -19.82 5.80
C LYS A 311 3.76 -19.29 7.14
N LYS A 312 5.03 -18.89 7.20
CA LYS A 312 5.67 -18.31 8.39
C LYS A 312 5.32 -16.84 8.65
N LEU A 313 4.67 -16.16 7.71
CA LEU A 313 4.12 -14.81 7.87
C LEU A 313 2.59 -14.82 8.03
N ARG A 314 2.07 -15.93 8.55
CA ARG A 314 0.66 -16.11 8.92
C ARG A 314 0.63 -16.26 10.44
N PHE A 315 0.07 -15.29 11.12
CA PHE A 315 0.06 -15.21 12.58
C PHE A 315 -1.36 -15.35 13.10
N MET A 316 -1.55 -16.17 14.14
CA MET A 316 -2.79 -16.22 14.90
C MET A 316 -2.87 -15.02 15.85
N ILE A 317 -4.03 -14.39 15.94
CA ILE A 317 -4.27 -13.26 16.85
C ILE A 317 -4.81 -13.80 18.14
N VAL A 318 -4.12 -13.53 19.25
CA VAL A 318 -4.47 -14.03 20.58
C VAL A 318 -4.85 -12.87 21.48
N ARG A 319 -5.93 -13.03 22.26
CA ARG A 319 -6.30 -12.06 23.29
C ARG A 319 -5.18 -11.93 24.35
N PRO A 320 -4.86 -10.72 24.81
CA PRO A 320 -3.88 -10.54 25.88
C PRO A 320 -4.14 -11.40 27.12
N GLU A 321 -5.40 -11.52 27.55
CA GLU A 321 -5.85 -12.31 28.70
C GLU A 321 -5.65 -13.83 28.52
N ASP A 322 -5.97 -14.37 27.34
CA ASP A 322 -5.74 -15.79 27.03
C ASP A 322 -4.24 -16.09 26.95
N ASN A 323 -3.46 -15.15 26.37
CA ASN A 323 -2.01 -15.29 26.33
C ASN A 323 -1.39 -15.27 27.74
N ALA A 324 -1.88 -14.43 28.64
CA ALA A 324 -1.41 -14.38 30.02
C ALA A 324 -1.71 -15.68 30.80
N ARG A 325 -2.85 -16.33 30.51
CA ARG A 325 -3.26 -17.59 31.15
C ARG A 325 -2.49 -18.79 30.60
N ASP A 326 -2.48 -18.95 29.28
CA ASP A 326 -2.09 -20.21 28.62
C ASP A 326 -0.79 -20.09 27.81
N ASN A 327 -0.18 -18.90 27.79
CA ASN A 327 1.12 -18.66 27.17
C ASN A 327 1.18 -19.03 25.66
N PHE A 328 0.12 -18.70 24.94
CA PHE A 328 0.00 -18.97 23.51
C PHE A 328 1.17 -18.40 22.69
N CYS A 329 1.64 -17.18 23.01
CA CYS A 329 2.69 -16.43 22.32
C CYS A 329 4.01 -16.33 23.10
N GLY A 330 4.27 -17.26 24.03
CA GLY A 330 5.58 -17.34 24.69
C GLY A 330 5.69 -16.44 25.92
N ASN A 331 6.41 -16.92 26.95
CA ASN A 331 6.60 -16.22 28.23
C ASN A 331 7.39 -14.91 28.03
N GLY A 332 7.84 -14.66 26.79
CA GLY A 332 8.63 -13.54 26.33
C GLY A 332 7.85 -12.56 25.45
N ALA A 333 6.51 -12.47 25.55
CA ALA A 333 5.80 -11.22 25.25
C ALA A 333 6.19 -10.10 26.23
N ASN A 334 7.46 -10.05 26.67
CA ASN A 334 8.07 -8.87 27.23
C ASN A 334 8.08 -7.83 26.12
N VAL A 335 7.44 -6.71 26.41
CA VAL A 335 7.28 -5.50 25.60
C VAL A 335 8.58 -5.01 24.94
N ASN A 336 9.74 -5.48 25.43
CA ASN A 336 11.09 -5.07 25.06
C ASN A 336 11.97 -6.17 24.42
N GLY A 337 11.49 -7.41 24.27
CA GLY A 337 12.34 -8.57 23.93
C GLY A 337 12.84 -8.64 22.48
N TYR A 338 12.37 -7.77 21.59
CA TYR A 338 12.76 -7.77 20.18
C TYR A 338 13.19 -6.38 19.68
N TYR A 339 13.86 -5.60 20.52
CA TYR A 339 14.74 -4.50 20.09
C TYR A 339 16.09 -5.06 19.61
N GLU A 340 16.10 -6.11 18.79
CA GLU A 340 17.36 -6.68 18.33
C GLU A 340 17.83 -5.98 17.06
N ASP A 341 19.13 -5.69 17.04
CA ASP A 341 19.88 -5.03 15.98
C ASP A 341 19.43 -5.50 14.58
N PRO A 342 19.00 -4.57 13.68
CA PRO A 342 18.70 -4.88 12.29
C PRO A 342 19.81 -5.63 11.55
N ASN A 343 21.05 -5.60 12.03
CA ASN A 343 22.17 -6.33 11.45
C ASN A 343 22.18 -7.84 11.77
N SER A 344 21.20 -8.36 12.52
CA SER A 344 21.19 -9.76 13.00
C SER A 344 20.46 -10.76 12.08
N PHE A 345 20.09 -10.38 10.85
CA PHE A 345 19.36 -11.24 9.90
C PHE A 345 20.28 -11.93 8.86
N PRO A 346 19.94 -13.15 8.40
CA PRO A 346 18.73 -13.93 8.69
C PRO A 346 18.74 -14.59 10.07
N LYS A 347 17.59 -14.61 10.75
CA LYS A 347 17.47 -15.19 12.09
C LYS A 347 16.93 -16.61 12.01
N THR A 348 17.65 -17.55 12.61
CA THR A 348 17.20 -18.95 12.76
C THR A 348 16.60 -19.13 14.15
N PHE A 349 15.34 -19.57 14.21
CA PHE A 349 14.64 -19.89 15.45
C PHE A 349 15.00 -21.30 15.93
N GLN A 350 14.69 -21.61 17.19
CA GLN A 350 15.00 -22.91 17.79
C GLN A 350 14.39 -24.10 17.03
N ASN A 351 13.28 -23.88 16.33
CA ASN A 351 12.62 -24.88 15.48
C ASN A 351 13.22 -24.98 14.06
N GLY A 352 14.33 -24.29 13.79
CA GLY A 352 14.99 -24.24 12.48
C GLY A 352 14.30 -23.33 11.47
N ALA A 353 13.21 -22.65 11.82
CA ALA A 353 12.61 -21.65 10.95
C ALA A 353 13.60 -20.50 10.74
N VAL A 354 13.68 -19.98 9.52
CA VAL A 354 14.55 -18.84 9.19
C VAL A 354 13.67 -17.69 8.73
N ILE A 355 13.84 -16.50 9.32
CA ILE A 355 13.23 -15.26 8.83
C ILE A 355 14.32 -14.40 8.21
N SER A 356 14.13 -14.02 6.95
CA SER A 356 15.00 -13.09 6.23
C SER A 356 14.73 -11.64 6.63
N GLN A 357 15.63 -10.74 6.25
CA GLN A 357 15.46 -9.31 6.49
C GLN A 357 14.20 -8.77 5.79
N ASP A 358 13.94 -9.18 4.55
CA ASP A 358 12.78 -8.73 3.78
C ASP A 358 11.46 -9.12 4.44
N GLU A 359 11.39 -10.35 4.94
CA GLU A 359 10.22 -10.85 5.67
C GLU A 359 10.03 -10.11 6.99
N TYR A 360 11.12 -9.83 7.71
CA TYR A 360 11.05 -9.02 8.92
C TYR A 360 10.57 -7.60 8.65
N ASN A 361 11.11 -6.95 7.61
CA ASN A 361 10.73 -5.60 7.20
C ASN A 361 9.25 -5.54 6.78
N ALA A 362 8.77 -6.53 6.01
CA ALA A 362 7.38 -6.65 5.64
C ALA A 362 6.47 -6.79 6.88
N VAL A 363 6.87 -7.60 7.86
CA VAL A 363 6.12 -7.74 9.12
C VAL A 363 6.09 -6.45 9.91
N ARG A 364 7.23 -5.79 10.12
CA ARG A 364 7.29 -4.54 10.89
C ARG A 364 6.61 -3.36 10.21
N ALA A 365 6.52 -3.39 8.88
CA ALA A 365 5.69 -2.43 8.17
C ALA A 365 4.21 -2.63 8.49
N MET A 366 3.72 -3.87 8.43
CA MET A 366 2.29 -4.13 8.60
C MET A 366 1.85 -4.17 10.06
N LEU A 367 2.75 -4.54 10.96
CA LEU A 367 2.52 -4.67 12.40
C LEU A 367 3.58 -3.84 13.16
N PRO A 368 3.29 -2.55 13.41
CA PRO A 368 4.18 -1.66 14.14
C PRO A 368 4.54 -2.23 15.52
N ILE A 369 5.77 -1.99 15.95
CA ILE A 369 6.26 -2.53 17.22
C ILE A 369 5.56 -1.89 18.43
N GLU A 370 5.04 -0.69 18.25
CA GLU A 370 4.31 0.09 19.23
C GLU A 370 2.95 -0.56 19.55
N SER A 371 2.32 -1.18 18.55
CA SER A 371 0.97 -1.73 18.66
C SER A 371 0.94 -3.25 18.90
N TRP A 372 1.98 -3.99 18.49
CA TRP A 372 1.93 -5.45 18.47
C TRP A 372 3.13 -6.13 19.15
N HIS A 373 2.83 -7.16 19.93
CA HIS A 373 3.77 -8.22 20.26
C HIS A 373 3.72 -9.29 19.15
N ILE A 374 4.89 -9.73 18.69
CA ILE A 374 5.00 -10.71 17.60
C ILE A 374 5.93 -11.84 18.04
N ASP A 375 5.42 -13.07 18.04
CA ASP A 375 6.22 -14.29 18.20
C ASP A 375 6.28 -15.02 16.86
N PHE A 376 7.42 -14.91 16.17
CA PHE A 376 7.69 -15.59 14.91
C PHE A 376 7.85 -17.11 15.05
N GLN A 377 8.31 -17.59 16.20
CA GLN A 377 8.51 -19.02 16.45
C GLN A 377 7.16 -19.71 16.66
N LYS A 378 6.29 -19.09 17.45
CA LYS A 378 4.95 -19.59 17.77
C LYS A 378 3.87 -19.13 16.79
N ARG A 379 4.23 -18.25 15.85
CA ARG A 379 3.37 -17.65 14.82
C ARG A 379 2.09 -17.05 15.37
N CYS A 380 2.24 -16.16 16.34
CA CYS A 380 1.09 -15.43 16.86
C CYS A 380 1.46 -14.02 17.28
N ILE A 381 0.41 -13.20 17.38
CA ILE A 381 0.50 -11.80 17.77
C ILE A 381 -0.49 -11.48 18.88
N VAL A 382 -0.14 -10.49 19.69
CA VAL A 382 -0.96 -9.99 20.79
C VAL A 382 -0.94 -8.46 20.71
N SER A 383 -2.11 -7.83 20.74
CA SER A 383 -2.20 -6.37 20.79
C SER A 383 -1.59 -5.86 22.10
N LYS A 384 -0.83 -4.76 22.02
CA LYS A 384 -0.30 -4.04 23.18
C LYS A 384 -1.35 -3.13 23.80
N ASP A 385 -2.31 -2.70 22.99
CA ASP A 385 -3.42 -1.89 23.45
C ASP A 385 -4.57 -2.79 23.91
N TYR A 386 -5.13 -2.49 25.08
CA TYR A 386 -6.27 -3.21 25.62
C TYR A 386 -7.60 -2.73 25.03
N GLU A 387 -7.63 -1.53 24.43
CA GLU A 387 -8.81 -0.95 23.81
C GLU A 387 -8.94 -1.38 22.34
N ASP A 388 -7.81 -1.44 21.61
CA ASP A 388 -7.77 -1.93 20.22
C ASP A 388 -7.55 -3.45 20.15
N LYS A 389 -8.62 -4.22 20.36
CA LYS A 389 -8.58 -5.69 20.27
C LYS A 389 -9.42 -6.22 19.14
N CYS A 390 -8.90 -7.26 18.50
CA CYS A 390 -9.59 -8.06 17.47
C CYS A 390 -10.84 -8.81 17.98
N TYR A 391 -11.00 -8.90 19.30
CA TYR A 391 -12.10 -9.59 19.96
C TYR A 391 -12.71 -8.65 20.98
N ASP A 392 -14.04 -8.59 21.05
CA ASP A 392 -14.73 -7.77 22.03
C ASP A 392 -14.49 -8.30 23.46
N THR A 393 -14.02 -7.41 24.32
CA THR A 393 -13.76 -7.64 25.76
C THR A 393 -15.01 -7.96 26.58
N SER A 394 -16.19 -7.64 26.07
CA SER A 394 -17.46 -7.88 26.78
C SER A 394 -17.91 -9.34 26.74
N SER A 395 -17.36 -10.14 25.84
CA SER A 395 -17.78 -11.52 25.63
C SER A 395 -17.01 -12.48 26.54
N GLU A 396 -17.73 -13.20 27.41
CA GLU A 396 -17.23 -14.39 28.13
C GLU A 396 -16.90 -15.54 27.16
N ASP A 397 -17.07 -15.33 25.86
CA ASP A 397 -16.87 -16.31 24.80
C ASP A 397 -15.44 -16.87 24.82
N GLU A 398 -15.38 -18.19 24.79
CA GLU A 398 -14.13 -18.93 24.64
C GLU A 398 -13.68 -18.90 23.18
N ILE A 399 -12.40 -18.61 22.95
CA ILE A 399 -11.80 -18.69 21.61
C ILE A 399 -11.08 -20.03 21.50
N ASN A 400 -11.47 -20.83 20.51
CA ASN A 400 -10.80 -22.09 20.26
C ASN A 400 -9.53 -21.89 19.43
N TYR A 401 -8.39 -21.66 20.10
CA TYR A 401 -7.07 -21.62 19.47
C TYR A 401 -6.54 -23.02 19.05
N TYR A 402 -7.27 -24.09 19.35
CA TYR A 402 -6.94 -25.49 19.05
C TYR A 402 -7.97 -26.19 18.14
N PRO A 403 -8.26 -25.66 16.93
CA PRO A 403 -9.29 -26.22 16.04
C PRO A 403 -8.99 -27.64 15.53
N GLY A 404 -7.83 -28.22 15.86
CA GLY A 404 -7.44 -29.60 15.50
C GLY A 404 -7.37 -30.58 16.68
N SER A 405 -7.77 -30.19 17.89
CA SER A 405 -7.84 -31.16 19.00
C SER A 405 -8.88 -32.25 18.71
N THR A 406 -8.73 -33.43 19.31
CA THR A 406 -9.55 -34.64 19.10
C THR A 406 -11.07 -34.47 19.26
N TYR A 407 -11.53 -33.30 19.68
CA TYR A 407 -12.90 -32.86 19.58
C TYR A 407 -12.99 -31.78 18.49
N PRO A 408 -13.67 -32.03 17.37
CA PRO A 408 -14.01 -30.97 16.42
C PRO A 408 -15.04 -30.09 17.10
N VAL A 409 -14.57 -29.19 17.97
CA VAL A 409 -15.37 -28.05 18.40
C VAL A 409 -15.43 -27.19 17.16
N ASN A 410 -16.51 -27.37 16.39
CA ASN A 410 -16.92 -26.44 15.36
C ASN A 410 -16.92 -25.08 16.05
N CYS A 411 -15.94 -24.24 15.74
CA CYS A 411 -16.07 -22.85 16.14
C CYS A 411 -17.23 -22.29 15.32
N ILE A 412 -18.30 -21.93 16.03
CA ILE A 412 -19.54 -21.42 15.45
C ILE A 412 -19.55 -19.97 15.90
N ASP A 413 -19.39 -19.05 14.95
CA ASP A 413 -19.37 -17.61 15.24
C ASP A 413 -20.72 -17.10 15.82
N GLU A 414 -21.77 -17.94 15.84
CA GLU A 414 -23.12 -17.59 16.29
C GLU A 414 -23.52 -18.15 17.67
N ASP A 415 -22.84 -19.17 18.24
CA ASP A 415 -23.21 -19.74 19.57
C ASP A 415 -22.01 -20.40 20.30
N GLY A 416 -21.36 -19.66 21.20
CA GLY A 416 -20.54 -20.20 22.32
C GLY A 416 -19.02 -20.20 22.14
N VAL A 417 -18.48 -20.66 21.00
CA VAL A 417 -17.01 -20.80 20.79
C VAL A 417 -16.58 -20.12 19.51
N ARG A 418 -15.84 -19.01 19.63
CA ARG A 418 -15.39 -18.21 18.49
C ARG A 418 -14.19 -18.83 17.78
N CYS A 419 -14.17 -18.69 16.46
CA CYS A 419 -13.01 -19.06 15.66
C CYS A 419 -11.89 -18.02 15.86
N PRO A 420 -10.61 -18.43 15.86
CA PRO A 420 -9.51 -17.50 15.93
C PRO A 420 -9.42 -16.63 14.66
N HIS A 421 -8.97 -15.40 14.83
CA HIS A 421 -8.57 -14.50 13.75
C HIS A 421 -7.07 -14.58 13.49
N TYR A 422 -6.66 -14.11 12.30
CA TYR A 422 -5.32 -14.21 11.79
C TYR A 422 -4.89 -12.91 11.13
N VAL A 423 -3.57 -12.70 11.09
CA VAL A 423 -2.91 -11.76 10.17
C VAL A 423 -2.08 -12.57 9.19
N SER A 424 -2.21 -12.28 7.90
CA SER A 424 -1.37 -12.86 6.86
C SER A 424 -0.71 -11.76 6.05
N ILE A 425 0.60 -11.87 5.87
CA ILE A 425 1.42 -10.86 5.20
C ILE A 425 2.10 -11.51 3.99
N CYS A 426 1.95 -10.85 2.85
CA CYS A 426 2.59 -11.18 1.60
C CYS A 426 3.53 -10.05 1.18
N TYR A 427 4.59 -10.38 0.47
CA TYR A 427 5.57 -9.42 -0.01
C TYR A 427 6.13 -9.86 -1.37
N ARG A 428 6.59 -8.92 -2.19
CA ARG A 428 7.25 -9.24 -3.47
C ARG A 428 8.68 -9.75 -3.24
N LYS A 429 9.17 -10.75 -3.94
CA LYS A 429 10.59 -11.13 -3.81
C LYS A 429 11.48 -10.28 -4.73
N GLN A 430 12.48 -9.55 -4.23
CA GLN A 430 13.35 -8.75 -5.12
C GLN A 430 14.17 -9.60 -6.10
#